data_AF-A0AAV2RNA5-F1
#
_entry.id   AF-A0AAV2RNA5-F1
#
_cell.length_a   1.000
_cell.length_b   1.000
_cell.length_c   1.000
_cell.angle_alpha   90.00
_cell.angle_beta   90.00
_cell.angle_gamma   90.00
#
_symmetry.space_group_name_H-M   'P 1'
#
loop_
_entity.id
_entity.type
_entity.pdbx_description
1 polymer ?
#
loop_
_entity_poly.entity_id
_entity_poly.type
_entity_poly.pdbx_seq_one_letter_code
_entity_poly.pdbx_strand_id
1 'polypeptide(L)'
;MASNSLKTPPVLVHEDSYDEWKGDLAIWQLYTDLDKKKQGPAVYLMLSGRARECVRDLKIEDIGANDGVKKITDKLDTLFEKDINTQTYLAFKEFYEYRRPSGVS
;
A
#
# COMPACT_ATOMS: atom_id res chain seq x y z
N MET A 1 15.40 -6.06 13.58
CA MET A 1 15.93 -5.43 12.34
C MET A 1 15.94 -6.49 11.26
N ALA A 2 14.91 -6.55 10.40
CA ALA A 2 14.89 -7.54 9.32
C ALA A 2 15.92 -7.10 8.26
N SER A 3 16.92 -7.94 7.96
CA SER A 3 17.80 -7.69 6.81
C SER A 3 16.96 -7.87 5.54
N ASN A 4 16.54 -6.78 4.91
CA ASN A 4 15.85 -6.84 3.64
C ASN A 4 16.88 -7.26 2.58
N SER A 5 16.97 -8.56 2.32
CA SER A 5 17.74 -9.04 1.17
C SER A 5 17.10 -8.45 -0.08
N LEU A 6 17.85 -7.92 -1.05
CA LEU A 6 17.28 -7.33 -2.27
C LEU A 6 16.38 -8.31 -3.06
N LYS A 7 16.40 -9.61 -2.73
CA LYS A 7 15.53 -10.65 -3.28
C LYS A 7 14.12 -10.66 -2.69
N THR A 8 13.88 -10.02 -1.56
CA THR A 8 12.54 -9.91 -0.95
C THR A 8 11.83 -8.65 -1.43
N PRO A 9 10.51 -8.70 -1.69
CA PRO A 9 9.75 -7.49 -2.00
C PRO A 9 9.86 -6.47 -0.85
N PRO A 10 9.76 -5.16 -1.16
CA PRO A 10 9.73 -4.14 -0.12
C PRO A 10 8.55 -4.36 0.82
N VAL A 11 8.75 -4.05 2.10
CA VAL A 11 7.72 -4.14 3.13
C VAL A 11 6.91 -2.86 3.14
N LEU A 12 5.58 -2.97 3.11
CA LEU A 12 4.70 -1.83 3.39
C LEU A 12 4.66 -1.61 4.90
N VAL A 13 5.45 -0.64 5.39
CA VAL A 13 5.62 -0.40 6.84
C VAL A 13 4.46 0.42 7.39
N HIS A 14 4.05 1.48 6.69
CA HIS A 14 2.98 2.38 7.08
C HIS A 14 2.05 2.67 5.92
N GLU A 15 0.77 2.85 6.22
CA GLU A 15 -0.27 3.16 5.21
C GLU A 15 0.03 4.47 4.48
N ASP A 16 0.54 5.47 5.18
CA ASP A 16 0.91 6.77 4.60
C ASP A 16 2.12 6.69 3.64
N SER A 17 2.89 5.59 3.67
CA SER A 17 4.02 5.34 2.76
C SER A 17 3.64 4.53 1.52
N TYR A 18 2.34 4.36 1.26
CA TYR A 18 1.86 3.47 0.19
C TYR A 18 2.36 3.86 -1.21
N ASP A 19 2.36 5.15 -1.56
CA ASP A 19 2.83 5.61 -2.87
C ASP A 19 4.34 5.39 -3.06
N GLU A 20 5.13 5.65 -2.01
CA GLU A 20 6.56 5.36 -1.99
C GLU A 20 6.82 3.86 -2.13
N TRP A 21 6.08 3.04 -1.37
CA TRP A 21 6.15 1.59 -1.43
C TRP A 21 5.80 1.03 -2.82
N LYS A 22 4.81 1.60 -3.52
CA LYS A 22 4.51 1.25 -4.92
C LYS A 22 5.69 1.54 -5.85
N GLY A 23 6.37 2.67 -5.65
CA GLY A 23 7.57 3.03 -6.40
C GLY A 23 8.70 2.01 -6.17
N ASP A 24 8.99 1.69 -4.92
CA ASP A 24 9.99 0.68 -4.55
C ASP A 24 9.63 -0.70 -5.09
N LEU A 25 8.35 -1.06 -5.08
CA LEU A 25 7.86 -2.32 -5.60
C LEU A 25 8.09 -2.42 -7.11
N ALA A 26 7.86 -1.34 -7.87
CA ALA A 26 8.14 -1.29 -9.30
C ALA A 26 9.64 -1.47 -9.59
N ILE A 27 10.52 -0.84 -8.81
CA ILE A 27 11.97 -1.03 -8.90
C ILE A 27 12.34 -2.48 -8.59
N TRP A 28 11.77 -3.07 -7.54
CA TRP A 28 11.99 -4.48 -7.19
C TRP A 28 11.56 -5.43 -8.31
N GLN A 29 10.44 -5.17 -9.00
CA GLN A 29 10.00 -5.99 -10.14
C GLN A 29 10.96 -5.95 -11.35
N LEU A 30 11.76 -4.88 -11.50
CA LEU A 30 12.81 -4.75 -12.50
C LEU A 30 14.10 -5.47 -12.09
N TYR A 31 14.38 -5.49 -10.78
CA TYR A 31 15.59 -6.09 -10.22
C TYR A 31 15.49 -7.60 -10.03
N THR A 32 14.31 -8.11 -9.67
CA THR A 32 14.13 -9.50 -9.25
C THR A 32 14.21 -10.48 -10.42
N ASP A 33 14.88 -11.61 -10.20
CA ASP A 33 14.90 -12.74 -11.13
C ASP A 33 13.66 -13.67 -11.00
N LEU A 34 12.71 -13.31 -10.13
CA LEU A 34 11.49 -14.11 -9.96
C LEU A 34 10.62 -14.03 -11.21
N ASP A 35 10.20 -15.20 -11.69
CA ASP A 35 9.17 -15.33 -12.72
C ASP A 35 7.93 -14.50 -12.34
N LYS A 36 7.29 -13.87 -13.33
CA LYS A 36 6.16 -12.96 -13.12
C LYS A 36 5.03 -13.61 -12.29
N LYS A 37 4.77 -14.91 -12.46
CA LYS A 37 3.77 -15.66 -11.69
C LYS A 37 4.11 -15.85 -10.22
N LYS A 38 5.39 -15.72 -9.86
CA LYS A 38 5.89 -15.83 -8.48
C LYS A 38 5.99 -14.47 -7.78
N GLN A 39 5.95 -13.37 -8.52
CA GLN A 39 6.04 -12.04 -7.95
C GLN A 39 4.80 -11.69 -7.11
N GLY A 40 3.60 -11.97 -7.61
CA GLY A 40 2.35 -11.72 -6.87
C GLY A 40 2.29 -12.46 -5.52
N PRO A 41 2.55 -13.78 -5.45
CA PRO A 41 2.61 -14.51 -4.18
C PRO A 41 3.67 -13.97 -3.23
N ALA A 42 4.86 -13.59 -3.74
CA ALA A 42 5.91 -13.01 -2.91
C ALA A 42 5.45 -11.71 -2.25
N VAL A 43 4.82 -10.81 -3.01
CA VAL A 43 4.25 -9.55 -2.48
C VAL A 43 3.16 -9.84 -1.47
N TYR A 44 2.20 -10.71 -1.79
CA TYR A 44 1.10 -11.07 -0.88
C TYR A 44 1.59 -11.56 0.49
N LEU A 45 2.67 -12.35 0.52
CA LEU A 45 3.25 -12.87 1.76
C LEU A 45 3.95 -11.80 2.60
N MET A 46 4.38 -10.69 1.99
CA MET A 46 4.97 -9.55 2.71
C MET A 46 3.92 -8.58 3.26
N LEU A 47 2.67 -8.64 2.77
CA LEU A 47 1.59 -7.80 3.30
C LEU A 47 1.16 -8.26 4.69
N SER A 48 0.74 -7.30 5.50
CA SER A 48 0.19 -7.54 6.84
C SER A 48 -0.95 -6.55 7.14
N GLY A 49 -1.66 -6.76 8.26
CA GLY A 49 -2.75 -5.87 8.71
C GLY A 49 -3.83 -5.64 7.66
N ARG A 50 -4.33 -4.38 7.60
CA ARG A 50 -5.42 -3.94 6.69
C ARG A 50 -5.09 -4.18 5.22
N ALA A 51 -3.83 -3.98 4.82
CA ALA A 51 -3.40 -4.22 3.45
C ALA A 51 -3.58 -5.70 3.04
N ARG A 52 -3.22 -6.65 3.92
CA ARG A 52 -3.41 -8.09 3.65
C ARG A 52 -4.90 -8.47 3.63
N GLU A 53 -5.69 -7.91 4.54
CA GLU A 53 -7.13 -8.15 4.59
C GLU A 53 -7.84 -7.68 3.32
N CYS A 54 -7.48 -6.50 2.81
CA CYS A 54 -8.03 -5.92 1.59
C CYS A 54 -7.85 -6.84 0.36
N VAL A 55 -6.69 -7.46 0.22
CA VAL A 55 -6.37 -8.31 -0.92
C VAL A 55 -6.77 -9.77 -0.74
N ARG A 56 -7.31 -10.15 0.43
CA ARG A 56 -7.59 -11.54 0.80
C ARG A 56 -8.60 -12.24 -0.10
N ASP A 57 -9.54 -11.49 -0.68
CA ASP A 57 -10.55 -12.07 -1.58
C ASP A 57 -10.05 -12.29 -3.01
N LEU A 58 -8.81 -11.88 -3.33
CA LEU A 58 -8.22 -12.23 -4.61
C LEU A 58 -8.00 -13.76 -4.66
N LYS A 59 -8.37 -14.36 -5.80
CA LYS A 59 -8.16 -15.79 -5.99
C LYS A 59 -6.67 -16.10 -6.07
N ILE A 60 -6.28 -17.30 -5.66
CA ILE A 60 -4.88 -17.73 -5.69
C ILE A 60 -4.35 -17.73 -7.14
N GLU A 61 -5.19 -18.10 -8.10
CA GLU A 61 -4.83 -18.10 -9.53
C GLU A 61 -4.58 -16.68 -10.05
N ASP A 62 -5.32 -15.69 -9.54
CA ASP A 62 -5.15 -14.28 -9.89
C ASP A 62 -3.87 -13.72 -9.29
N ILE A 63 -3.56 -14.08 -8.03
CA ILE A 63 -2.31 -13.70 -7.37
C ILE A 63 -1.11 -14.33 -8.10
N GLY A 64 -1.23 -15.58 -8.54
CA GLY A 64 -0.20 -16.31 -9.26
C GLY A 64 -0.12 -16.04 -10.78
N ALA A 65 -0.85 -15.05 -11.28
CA ALA A 65 -0.81 -14.67 -12.69
C ALA A 65 0.38 -13.74 -13.01
N ASN A 66 0.66 -13.54 -14.30
CA ASN A 66 1.74 -12.64 -14.75
C ASN A 66 1.51 -11.17 -14.31
N ASP A 67 0.26 -10.80 -14.09
CA ASP A 67 -0.22 -9.50 -13.62
C ASP A 67 -0.62 -9.50 -12.14
N GLY A 68 -0.25 -10.54 -11.38
CA GLY A 68 -0.68 -10.72 -9.99
C GLY A 68 -0.29 -9.56 -9.07
N VAL A 69 0.91 -8.98 -9.24
CA VAL A 69 1.33 -7.77 -8.51
C VAL A 69 0.41 -6.60 -8.82
N LYS A 70 0.03 -6.42 -10.09
CA LYS A 70 -0.87 -5.34 -10.51
C LYS A 70 -2.25 -5.51 -9.86
N LYS A 71 -2.80 -6.72 -9.84
CA LYS A 71 -4.10 -7.00 -9.20
C LYS A 71 -4.08 -6.70 -7.70
N ILE A 72 -2.96 -6.98 -7.03
CA ILE A 72 -2.74 -6.63 -5.62
C ILE A 72 -2.72 -5.10 -5.47
N THR A 73 -1.92 -4.38 -6.26
CA THR A 73 -1.82 -2.92 -6.15
C THR A 73 -3.13 -2.24 -6.51
N ASP A 74 -3.84 -2.67 -7.57
CA ASP A 74 -5.14 -2.11 -7.96
C ASP A 74 -6.14 -2.18 -6.80
N LYS A 75 -6.12 -3.25 -6.00
CA LYS A 75 -7.03 -3.39 -4.86
C LYS A 75 -6.61 -2.54 -3.67
N LEU A 76 -5.29 -2.44 -3.42
CA LEU A 76 -4.74 -1.55 -2.41
C LEU A 76 -4.95 -0.06 -2.76
N ASP A 77 -4.91 0.32 -4.04
CA ASP A 77 -5.22 1.67 -4.52
C ASP A 77 -6.62 2.07 -4.04
N THR A 78 -7.62 1.18 -4.16
CA THR A 78 -8.98 1.47 -3.68
C THR A 78 -9.09 1.65 -2.16
N LEU A 79 -8.16 1.11 -1.38
CA LEU A 79 -8.10 1.27 0.07
C LEU A 79 -7.44 2.62 0.42
N PHE A 80 -6.26 2.90 -0.13
CA PHE A 80 -5.46 4.05 0.25
C PHE A 80 -5.91 5.35 -0.42
N GLU A 81 -6.48 5.33 -1.64
CA GLU A 81 -7.13 6.51 -2.22
C GLU A 81 -8.32 6.98 -1.37
N LYS A 82 -9.08 6.05 -0.77
CA LYS A 82 -10.17 6.40 0.14
C LYS A 82 -9.66 7.01 1.44
N ASP A 83 -8.57 6.47 1.99
CA ASP A 83 -7.98 6.96 3.23
C ASP A 83 -7.38 8.37 3.02
N ILE A 84 -6.66 8.64 1.93
CA ILE A 84 -6.11 9.98 1.61
C ILE A 84 -7.23 11.02 1.43
N ASN A 85 -8.28 10.69 0.68
CA ASN A 85 -9.41 11.60 0.48
C ASN A 85 -10.12 11.90 1.81
N THR A 86 -10.27 10.89 2.67
CA THR A 86 -10.88 11.03 4.00
C THR A 86 -10.02 11.90 4.91
N GLN A 87 -8.70 11.66 4.96
CA GLN A 87 -7.76 12.46 5.75
C GLN A 87 -7.76 13.92 5.30
N THR A 88 -7.71 14.16 3.98
CA THR A 88 -7.74 15.51 3.40
C THR A 88 -9.03 16.25 3.77
N TYR A 89 -10.17 15.57 3.67
CA TYR A 89 -11.47 16.14 4.06
C TYR A 89 -11.52 16.48 5.55
N LEU A 90 -11.05 15.58 6.43
CA LEU A 90 -11.04 15.80 7.87
C LEU A 90 -10.12 16.97 8.26
N ALA A 91 -8.92 17.04 7.70
CA ALA A 91 -7.99 18.13 7.93
C ALA A 91 -8.57 19.48 7.45
N PHE A 92 -9.21 19.50 6.27
CA PHE A 92 -9.88 20.69 5.77
C PHE A 92 -11.05 21.12 6.65
N LYS A 93 -11.87 20.16 7.10
CA LYS A 93 -13.01 20.40 8.00
C LYS A 93 -12.52 20.99 9.33
N GLU A 94 -11.49 20.41 9.94
CA GLU A 94 -10.90 20.91 11.18
C GLU A 94 -10.40 22.36 11.02
N PHE A 95 -9.70 22.65 9.92
CA PHE A 95 -9.25 24.00 9.60
C PHE A 95 -10.42 24.97 9.42
N TYR A 96 -11.47 24.59 8.68
CA TYR A 96 -12.62 25.45 8.40
C TYR A 96 -13.48 25.70 9.65
N GLU A 97 -13.64 24.69 10.49
CA GLU A 97 -14.41 24.77 11.74
C GLU A 97 -13.62 25.43 12.87
N TYR A 98 -12.31 25.61 12.73
CA TYR A 98 -11.47 26.28 13.72
C TYR A 98 -11.97 27.70 13.99
N ARG A 99 -12.41 27.94 15.23
CA ARG A 99 -12.71 29.27 15.74
C ARG A 99 -11.64 29.66 16.74
N ARG A 100 -11.08 30.87 16.60
CA ARG A 100 -10.13 31.42 17.59
C ARG A 100 -10.81 31.36 18.97
N PRO A 101 -10.17 30.76 19.99
CA PRO A 101 -10.72 30.76 21.34
C PRO A 101 -11.00 32.20 21.79
N SER A 102 -12.22 32.47 22.26
CA SER A 102 -12.55 33.76 22.84
C SER A 102 -11.73 33.98 24.11
N GLY A 103 -10.78 34.93 24.09
CA GLY A 103 -10.01 35.31 25.28
C GLY A 103 -8.49 35.26 25.16
N VAL A 104 -7.93 35.02 23.96
CA VAL A 104 -6.49 35.19 23.73
C VAL A 104 -6.25 36.56 23.06
N SER A 105 -5.88 37.53 23.89
CA SER A 105 -5.27 38.81 23.50
C SER A 105 -3.77 38.63 23.24
#